data_AF-A0A0S7XPB0-F1
#
_entry.id   AF-A0A0S7XPB0-F1
#
_cell.length_a   1.000
_cell.length_b   1.000
_cell.length_c   1.000
_cell.angle_alpha   90.00
_cell.angle_beta   90.00
_cell.angle_gamma   90.00
#
_symmetry.space_group_name_H-M   'P 1'
#
loop_
_entity.id
_entity.type
_entity.pdbx_description
1 polymer ?
#
loop_
_entity_poly.entity_id
_entity_poly.type
_entity_poly.pdbx_seq_one_letter_code
_entity_poly.pdbx_strand_id
1 'polypeptide(L)' 'MLREFRCKFCHRLLAKVGEGSKVEIKCPKCKTMNLYQDDTVVVYEIPENNVTKKILERGVVKYDLLEN' A
#
# COMPACT_ATOMS: atom_id res chain seq x y z
N MET A 1 10.63 -7.09 8.07
CA MET A 1 9.89 -8.31 8.54
C MET A 1 8.99 -8.81 7.41
N LEU A 2 8.67 -10.12 7.29
CA LEU A 2 7.77 -10.59 6.22
C LEU A 2 6.30 -10.36 6.59
N ARG A 3 5.53 -9.74 5.69
CA ARG A 3 4.08 -9.52 5.83
C ARG A 3 3.29 -10.60 5.10
N GLU A 4 2.10 -10.93 5.59
CA GLU A 4 1.22 -11.88 4.92
C GLU A 4 0.47 -11.20 3.76
N PHE A 5 0.60 -11.75 2.57
CA PHE A 5 -0.22 -11.36 1.43
C PHE A 5 -1.32 -12.39 1.21
N ARG A 6 -2.57 -11.96 1.45
CA ARG A 6 -3.76 -12.82 1.36
C ARG A 6 -4.64 -12.39 0.19
N CYS A 7 -5.38 -13.34 -0.35
CA CYS A 7 -6.32 -13.07 -1.43
C CYS A 7 -7.44 -12.13 -0.96
N LYS A 8 -7.72 -11.08 -1.74
CA LYS A 8 -8.76 -10.08 -1.45
C LYS A 8 -10.19 -10.63 -1.48
N PHE A 9 -10.40 -11.81 -2.07
CA PHE A 9 -11.73 -12.40 -2.23
C PHE A 9 -11.99 -13.56 -1.26
N CYS A 10 -11.05 -14.50 -1.12
CA CYS A 10 -11.25 -15.71 -0.31
C CYS A 10 -10.33 -15.79 0.93
N HIS A 11 -9.54 -14.75 1.19
CA HIS A 11 -8.61 -14.63 2.33
C HIS A 11 -7.55 -15.74 2.47
N ARG A 12 -7.43 -16.61 1.46
CA ARG A 12 -6.36 -17.61 1.38
C ARG A 12 -5.00 -16.92 1.35
N LEU A 13 -4.05 -17.40 2.14
CA LEU A 13 -2.65 -16.96 2.08
C LEU A 13 -2.07 -17.25 0.70
N LEU A 14 -1.55 -16.23 0.04
CA LEU A 14 -0.92 -16.31 -1.28
C LEU A 14 0.59 -16.32 -1.18
N ALA A 15 1.17 -15.45 -0.35
CA ALA A 15 2.61 -15.34 -0.14
C ALA A 15 2.93 -14.69 1.21
N LYS A 16 4.19 -14.78 1.63
CA LYS A 16 4.79 -13.87 2.62
C LYS A 16 5.73 -12.94 1.86
N VAL A 17 5.50 -11.64 1.94
CA VAL A 17 6.17 -10.61 1.14
C VAL A 17 7.06 -9.75 2.02
N GLY A 18 8.23 -9.37 1.52
CA GLY A 18 9.12 -8.42 2.20
C GLY A 18 8.76 -6.97 1.87
N GLU A 19 9.34 -6.05 2.62
CA GLU A 19 9.26 -4.61 2.32
C GLU A 19 9.77 -4.30 0.91
N GLY A 20 9.12 -3.35 0.23
CA GLY A 20 9.47 -2.96 -1.14
C GLY A 20 9.15 -4.00 -2.23
N SER A 21 8.50 -5.12 -1.89
CA SER A 21 8.11 -6.14 -2.86
C SER A 21 6.90 -5.68 -3.69
N LYS A 22 6.94 -5.93 -5.01
CA LYS A 22 5.78 -5.83 -5.91
C LYS A 22 5.46 -7.22 -6.43
N VAL A 23 4.28 -7.73 -6.11
CA VAL A 23 3.91 -9.13 -6.38
C VAL A 23 2.51 -9.18 -6.98
N GLU A 24 2.38 -9.86 -8.11
CA GLU A 24 1.09 -10.17 -8.73
C GLU A 24 0.84 -11.67 -8.70
N ILE A 25 -0.20 -12.12 -8.00
CA ILE A 25 -0.54 -13.54 -7.84
C ILE A 25 -2.01 -13.79 -8.15
N LYS A 26 -2.25 -14.72 -9.09
CA LYS A 26 -3.56 -15.32 -9.30
C LYS A 26 -3.88 -16.29 -8.17
N CYS A 27 -5.02 -16.10 -7.50
CA CYS A 27 -5.44 -17.03 -6.45
C CYS A 27 -5.77 -18.41 -7.06
N PRO A 28 -5.17 -19.51 -6.57
CA PRO A 28 -5.45 -20.83 -7.10
C PRO A 28 -6.86 -21.34 -6.76
N LYS A 29 -7.49 -20.80 -5.69
CA LYS A 29 -8.85 -21.19 -5.27
C LYS A 29 -9.93 -20.48 -6.06
N CYS A 30 -9.94 -19.14 -6.03
CA CYS A 30 -11.03 -18.34 -6.59
C CYS A 30 -10.68 -17.63 -7.90
N LYS A 31 -9.46 -17.82 -8.43
CA LYS A 31 -8.96 -17.25 -9.69
C LYS A 31 -8.86 -15.72 -9.74
N THR A 32 -9.18 -15.02 -8.64
CA THR A 32 -8.99 -13.57 -8.51
C THR A 32 -7.51 -13.20 -8.67
N MET A 33 -7.22 -12.17 -9.48
CA MET A 33 -5.90 -11.54 -9.55
C MET A 33 -5.70 -10.61 -8.36
N ASN A 34 -4.58 -10.77 -7.66
CA ASN A 34 -4.22 -9.96 -6.49
C ASN A 34 -2.89 -9.29 -6.78
N LEU A 35 -2.84 -7.98 -6.55
CA LEU A 35 -1.63 -7.18 -6.66
C LEU A 35 -1.26 -6.71 -5.24
N TYR A 36 -0.03 -7.00 -4.85
CA TYR A 36 0.61 -6.42 -3.67
C TYR A 36 1.61 -5.38 -4.14
N GLN A 37 1.42 -4.15 -3.68
CA GLN A 37 2.39 -3.07 -3.79
C GLN A 37 2.54 -2.49 -2.40
N ASP A 38 3.75 -2.58 -1.86
CA ASP A 38 4.10 -1.82 -0.66
C ASP A 38 4.25 -0.37 -1.11
N ASP A 39 3.20 0.43 -0.89
CA ASP A 39 3.17 1.82 -1.31
C ASP A 39 4.29 2.56 -0.58
N THR A 40 5.33 2.93 -1.33
CA THR A 40 6.33 3.89 -0.84
C THR A 40 5.64 5.23 -0.73
N VAL A 41 5.21 5.58 0.48
CA VAL A 41 4.72 6.93 0.78
C VAL A 41 5.94 7.84 0.79
N VAL A 42 6.13 8.59 -0.29
CA VAL A 42 7.15 9.63 -0.31
C VAL A 42 6.53 10.89 0.29
N VAL A 43 6.91 11.19 1.53
CA VAL A 43 6.57 12.45 2.19
C VAL A 43 7.55 13.51 1.70
N TYR A 44 7.01 14.55 1.06
CA TYR A 44 7.79 15.74 0.70
C TYR A 44 7.29 16.91 1.54
N GLU A 45 8.20 17.65 2.16
CA GLU A 45 7.89 18.95 2.74
C GLU A 45 7.68 19.95 1.61
N ILE A 46 6.49 20.54 1.54
CA ILE A 46 6.16 21.58 0.57
C ILE A 46 6.18 22.91 1.33
N PRO A 47 7.06 23.86 0.98
CA PRO A 47 7.02 25.20 1.52
C PRO A 47 5.63 25.81 1.33
N GLU A 48 5.10 26.53 2.34
CA GLU A 48 3.70 27.01 2.33
C GLU A 48 3.35 27.84 1.08
N ASN A 49 4.31 28.61 0.58
CA ASN A 49 4.17 29.42 -0.64
C ASN A 49 4.05 28.59 -1.93
N ASN A 50 4.35 27.30 -1.90
CA ASN A 50 4.25 26.37 -3.02
C ASN A 50 3.03 25.42 -2.90
N VAL A 51 2.20 25.58 -1.86
CA VAL A 51 1.00 24.76 -1.66
C VAL A 51 -0.13 25.28 -2.56
N THR A 52 -0.46 24.52 -3.60
CA THR A 52 -1.60 24.83 -4.48
C THR A 52 -2.90 24.21 -3.97
N LYS A 53 -4.06 24.79 -4.33
CA LYS A 53 -5.38 24.22 -3.99
C LYS A 53 -5.53 22.75 -4.39
N LYS A 54 -4.97 22.38 -5.55
CA LYS A 54 -4.96 21.01 -6.07
C LYS A 54 -4.12 20.05 -5.22
N ILE A 55 -3.11 20.54 -4.48
CA ILE A 55 -2.31 19.75 -3.55
C ILE A 55 -3.10 19.52 -2.25
N LEU A 56 -3.77 20.55 -1.74
CA LEU A 56 -4.64 20.45 -0.55
C LEU A 56 -5.80 19.47 -0.77
N GLU A 57 -6.44 19.54 -1.94
CA GLU A 57 -7.54 18.63 -2.32
C GLU A 57 -7.10 17.17 -2.47
N ARG A 58 -5.81 16.90 -2.71
CA ARG A 58 -5.25 15.56 -2.91
C ARG A 58 -4.86 14.86 -1.62
N GLY A 59 -4.72 15.56 -0.49
CA GLY A 59 -4.00 15.04 0.67
C GLY A 59 -4.74 15.15 1.99
N VAL A 60 -5.45 14.08 2.38
CA VAL A 60 -5.49 13.64 3.78
C VAL A 60 -5.47 12.11 3.79
N VAL A 61 -4.29 11.52 3.76
CA VAL A 61 -4.13 10.11 4.15
C VAL A 61 -4.02 10.10 5.67
N LYS A 62 -4.96 9.43 6.35
CA LYS A 62 -4.88 9.19 7.80
C LYS A 62 -3.59 8.41 8.08
N TYR A 63 -2.67 9.01 8.84
CA TYR A 63 -1.55 8.28 9.42
C TYR A 63 -2.04 7.62 10.71
N ASP A 64 -1.99 6.29 10.78
CA ASP A 64 -1.89 5.62 12.08
C ASP A 64 -0.40 5.64 12.47
N LEU A 65 -0.10 6.24 13.62
CA LEU A 65 1.25 6.29 14.18
C LEU A 65 1.74 4.86 14.42
N LEU A 66 2.85 4.46 13.80
CA LEU A 66 3.60 3.28 14.21
C LEU A 66 4.53 3.72 15.35
N GLU A 67 4.12 3.42 16.58
CA GLU A 67 5.01 3.55 17.74
C GLU A 67 6.16 2.53 17.60
N ASN A 68 7.39 3.00 17.86
CA ASN A 68 8.63 2.21 17.83
C ASN A 68 8.67 1.14 18.92
#